data_AF-A0A1U7P218-F1
#
_entry.id   AF-A0A1U7P218-F1
#
_cell.length_a   1.000
_cell.length_b   1.000
_cell.length_c   1.000
_cell.angle_alpha   90.00
_cell.angle_beta   90.00
_cell.angle_gamma   90.00
#
_symmetry.space_group_name_H-M   'P 1'
#
loop_
_entity.id
_entity.type
_entity.pdbx_description
1 polymer ?
#
loop_
_entity_poly.entity_id
_entity_poly.type
_entity_poly.pdbx_seq_one_letter_code
_entity_poly.pdbx_strand_id
1 'polypeptide(L)' 'MYVPSDHAITRYIERFAGNVSHTRARQCLARIARSARFRRTLPGGARLYATGPINLVVQDGTILTVYRLTYDDAPLAA' A
#
# COMPACT_ATOMS: atom_id res chain seq x y z
N MET A 1 1.43 9.52 -12.02
CA MET A 1 0.68 8.25 -12.20
C MET A 1 1.29 7.23 -11.27
N TYR A 2 0.51 6.48 -10.49
CA TYR A 2 1.06 5.49 -9.55
C TYR A 2 1.25 4.13 -10.23
N VAL A 3 2.43 3.53 -10.10
CA VAL A 3 2.78 2.23 -10.68
C VAL A 3 3.01 1.22 -9.55
N PRO A 4 2.19 0.17 -9.42
CA PRO A 4 2.45 -0.88 -8.45
C PRO A 4 3.67 -1.72 -8.83
N SER A 5 4.58 -1.94 -7.87
CA SER A 5 5.62 -2.96 -8.00
C SER A 5 5.01 -4.36 -7.89
N ASP A 6 5.71 -5.39 -8.38
CA ASP A 6 5.29 -6.78 -8.21
C ASP A 6 5.16 -7.15 -6.74
N HIS A 7 6.07 -6.65 -5.89
CA HIS A 7 5.97 -6.86 -4.45
C HIS A 7 4.67 -6.27 -3.87
N ALA A 8 4.30 -5.05 -4.24
CA ALA A 8 3.06 -4.43 -3.79
C ALA A 8 1.82 -5.20 -4.28
N ILE A 9 1.85 -5.72 -5.51
CA ILE A 9 0.78 -6.54 -6.08
C ILE A 9 0.63 -7.84 -5.28
N THR A 10 1.71 -8.58 -5.04
CA THR A 10 1.70 -9.80 -4.23
C THR A 10 1.15 -9.53 -2.84
N ARG A 11 1.63 -8.49 -2.16
CA ARG A 11 1.15 -8.11 -0.81
C ARG A 11 -0.33 -7.76 -0.80
N TYR A 12 -0.83 -7.13 -1.85
CA TYR A 12 -2.24 -6.81 -1.97
C TYR A 12 -3.11 -8.06 -2.13
N ILE A 13 -2.66 -9.00 -2.98
CA ILE A 13 -3.33 -10.29 -3.16
C ILE A 13 -3.36 -11.05 -1.84
N GLU A 14 -2.21 -11.23 -1.20
CA GLU A 14 -2.08 -11.96 0.08
C GLU A 14 -2.97 -11.39 1.19
N ARG A 15 -3.07 -10.07 1.31
CA ARG A 15 -3.64 -9.41 2.51
C ARG A 15 -5.04 -8.85 2.34
N PHE A 16 -5.52 -8.69 1.11
CA PHE A 16 -6.77 -7.99 0.84
C PHE A 16 -7.69 -8.74 -0.13
N ALA A 17 -7.14 -9.29 -1.21
CA ALA A 17 -7.96 -9.72 -2.34
C ALA A 17 -8.00 -11.24 -2.58
N GLY A 18 -7.08 -12.02 -2.01
CA GLY A 18 -7.04 -13.48 -2.04
C GLY A 18 -6.87 -14.08 -3.43
N ASN A 19 -7.95 -14.16 -4.19
CA ASN A 19 -8.05 -14.93 -5.44
C ASN A 19 -8.12 -14.05 -6.70
N VAL A 20 -7.50 -12.87 -6.68
CA VAL A 20 -7.45 -12.00 -7.86
C VAL A 20 -6.16 -12.19 -8.64
N SER A 21 -6.24 -12.10 -9.98
CA SER A 21 -5.05 -12.15 -10.83
C SER A 21 -4.15 -10.94 -10.61
N HIS A 22 -2.85 -11.11 -10.89
CA HIS A 22 -1.84 -10.05 -10.80
C HIS A 22 -2.24 -8.79 -11.57
N THR A 23 -2.75 -8.94 -12.78
CA THR A 23 -3.23 -7.82 -13.63
C THR A 23 -4.38 -7.07 -12.97
N ARG A 24 -5.35 -7.78 -12.38
CA ARG A 24 -6.50 -7.15 -11.73
C ARG A 24 -6.09 -6.47 -10.43
N ALA A 25 -5.20 -7.09 -9.65
CA ALA A 25 -4.62 -6.47 -8.46
C ALA A 25 -3.85 -5.18 -8.79
N ARG A 26 -3.04 -5.17 -9.85
CA ARG A 26 -2.33 -3.97 -10.33
C ARG A 26 -3.29 -2.83 -10.66
N GLN A 27 -4.37 -3.11 -11.39
CA GLN A 27 -5.39 -2.11 -11.73
C GLN A 27 -6.11 -1.57 -10.48
N CYS A 28 -6.48 -2.45 -9.55
CA CYS A 28 -7.10 -2.05 -8.29
C CYS A 28 -6.17 -1.15 -7.46
N LEU A 29 -4.90 -1.52 -7.29
CA LEU A 29 -3.92 -0.72 -6.57
C LEU A 29 -3.71 0.66 -7.18
N ALA A 30 -3.57 0.73 -8.51
CA ALA A 30 -3.44 2.01 -9.20
C ALA A 30 -4.68 2.89 -9.00
N ARG A 31 -5.89 2.30 -8.95
CA ARG A 31 -7.13 3.03 -8.66
C ARG A 31 -7.20 3.50 -7.21
N ILE A 32 -6.86 2.64 -6.25
CA ILE A 32 -6.83 2.97 -4.81
C ILE A 32 -5.86 4.13 -4.56
N ALA A 33 -4.66 4.06 -5.14
CA ALA A 33 -3.64 5.08 -4.98
C ALA A 33 -4.09 6.48 -5.45
N ARG A 34 -4.97 6.56 -6.47
CA ARG A 34 -5.55 7.84 -6.92
C ARG A 34 -6.47 8.48 -5.89
N SER A 35 -7.15 7.69 -5.08
CA SER A 35 -8.01 8.16 -3.98
C SER A 35 -7.28 8.30 -2.64
N ALA A 36 -6.03 7.86 -2.57
CA ALA A 36 -5.26 7.84 -1.35
C ALA A 36 -4.81 9.25 -0.96
N ARG A 37 -4.97 9.57 0.33
CA ARG A 37 -4.54 10.85 0.89
C ARG A 37 -3.14 10.73 1.44
N PHE A 38 -2.30 11.70 1.12
CA PHE A 38 -0.97 11.80 1.71
C PHE A 38 -1.09 11.91 3.24
N ARG A 39 -0.20 11.20 3.95
CA ARG A 39 -0.14 11.21 5.42
C ARG A 39 1.15 11.82 5.92
N ARG A 40 2.28 11.28 5.49
CA ARG A 40 3.61 11.75 5.90
C ARG A 40 4.68 11.23 4.95
N THR A 41 5.84 11.85 5.01
CA THR A 41 7.08 11.33 4.44
C THR A 41 7.73 10.39 5.47
N LEU A 42 8.26 9.27 5.02
CA LEU A 42 9.00 8.28 5.80
C LEU A 42 10.50 8.55 5.69
N PRO A 43 11.32 8.05 6.65
CA PRO A 43 12.77 8.01 6.50
C PRO A 43 13.15 7.34 5.18
N GLY A 44 14.08 7.94 4.44
CA GLY A 44 14.45 7.49 3.09
C GLY A 44 13.65 8.13 1.94
N GLY A 45 12.77 9.10 2.22
CA GLY A 45 12.10 9.91 1.20
C GLY A 45 10.84 9.30 0.59
N ALA A 46 10.50 8.07 0.97
CA ALA A 46 9.23 7.45 0.59
C ALA A 46 8.04 8.20 1.22
N ARG A 47 6.90 8.21 0.55
CA ARG A 47 5.67 8.87 0.98
C ARG A 47 4.63 7.84 1.37
N LEU A 48 4.02 8.05 2.53
CA LEU A 48 2.92 7.26 3.01
C LEU A 48 1.60 7.90 2.57
N TYR A 49 0.78 7.12 1.87
CA TYR A 49 -0.59 7.45 1.52
C TYR A 49 -1.55 6.47 2.20
N ALA A 50 -2.78 6.91 2.46
CA ALA A 50 -3.80 6.05 3.07
C ALA A 50 -5.16 6.22 2.39
N THR A 51 -5.86 5.11 2.22
CA THR A 51 -7.30 5.02 1.92
C THR A 51 -7.95 4.20 3.02
N GLY A 52 -8.59 4.83 4.01
CA GLY A 52 -9.27 4.13 5.11
C GLY A 52 -8.50 2.89 5.62
N PRO A 53 -8.87 1.66 5.20
CA PRO A 53 -8.21 0.42 5.63
C PRO A 53 -6.80 0.14 5.06
N ILE A 54 -6.33 0.86 4.03
CA ILE A 54 -5.08 0.53 3.31
C ILE A 54 -4.09 1.69 3.39
N ASN A 55 -2.86 1.36 3.78
CA ASN A 55 -1.69 2.21 3.66
C ASN A 55 -0.85 1.79 2.46
N LEU A 56 -0.35 2.78 1.72
CA LEU A 56 0.51 2.61 0.56
C LEU A 56 1.82 3.36 0.79
N VAL A 57 2.95 2.65 0.67
CA VAL A 57 4.27 3.28 0.62
C VAL A 57 4.61 3.54 -0.83
N VAL A 58 4.89 4.79 -1.17
CA VAL A 58 5.17 5.21 -2.55
C VAL A 58 6.49 5.97 -2.60
N GLN A 59 7.37 5.58 -3.52
CA GLN A 59 8.61 6.29 -3.82
C GLN A 59 8.67 6.56 -5.33
N ASP A 60 8.90 7.83 -5.70
CA ASP A 60 9.01 8.26 -7.11
C ASP A 60 7.87 7.77 -8.02
N GLY A 61 6.65 7.76 -7.47
CA GLY A 61 5.45 7.30 -8.18
C GLY A 61 5.26 5.77 -8.20
N THR A 62 6.21 5.00 -7.69
CA THR A 62 6.11 3.53 -7.57
C THR A 62 5.54 3.15 -6.21
N ILE A 63 4.49 2.33 -6.17
CA ILE A 63 3.97 1.76 -4.93
C ILE A 63 4.88 0.60 -4.56
N LEU A 64 5.63 0.76 -3.47
CA LEU A 64 6.60 -0.22 -2.99
C LEU A 64 5.93 -1.36 -2.24
N THR A 65 4.95 -1.03 -1.37
CA THR A 65 4.23 -2.03 -0.59
C THR A 65 2.89 -1.50 -0.09
N VAL A 66 2.02 -2.42 0.36
CA VAL A 66 0.73 -2.11 0.98
C VAL A 66 0.52 -2.89 2.28
N TYR A 67 -0.14 -2.26 3.25
CA TYR A 67 -0.46 -2.84 4.56
C TYR A 67 -1.76 -2.28 5.13
N ARG A 68 -2.36 -2.99 6.09
CA ARG A 68 -3.61 -2.57 6.75
C ARG A 68 -3.35 -1.43 7.74
N LEU A 69 -4.32 -0.53 7.92
CA LEU A 69 -4.23 0.58 8.89
C LEU A 69 -4.18 0.08 10.34
N THR A 70 -4.77 -1.09 10.62
CA THR A 70 -4.72 -1.72 11.94
C THR A 70 -3.49 -2.63 12.03
N TYR A 71 -2.40 -2.07 12.54
CA TYR A 71 -1.72 -2.76 13.62
C TYR A 71 -2.57 -2.45 14.85
N ASP A 72 -3.23 -3.46 15.45
CA ASP A 72 -3.30 -3.44 16.90
C ASP A 72 -1.86 -3.20 17.35
N ASP A 73 -1.64 -2.13 18.13
CA ASP A 73 -0.33 -1.78 18.63
C ASP A 73 0.38 -3.07 19.05
N ALA A 74 1.45 -3.44 18.33
CA ALA A 74 2.33 -4.46 18.84
C ALA A 74 2.73 -3.94 20.22
N PRO A 75 2.48 -4.69 21.31
CA PRO A 75 2.66 -4.16 22.64
C PRO A 75 4.07 -3.61 22.72
N LEU A 76 4.18 -2.32 23.07
CA LEU A 76 5.44 -1.73 23.43
C LEU A 76 6.01 -2.65 24.51
N ALA A 77 7.07 -3.38 24.17
CA ALA A 77 7.84 -4.12 25.15
C ALA A 77 8.30 -3.09 26.19
N ALA A 78 7.72 -3.19 27.38
CA ALA A 78 8.07 -2.40 28.55
C ALA A 78 9.47 -2.77 29.04
#